data_AF-A0A8T4YRT7-F1
#
_entry.id   AF-A0A8T4YRT7-F1
#
_cell.length_a   1.000
_cell.length_b   1.000
_cell.length_c   1.000
_cell.angle_alpha   90.00
_cell.angle_beta   90.00
_cell.angle_gamma   90.00
#
_symmetry.space_group_name_H-M   'P 1'
#
loop_
_entity.id
_entity.type
_entity.pdbx_description
1 polymer ?
#
loop_
_entity_poly.entity_id
_entity_poly.type
_entity_poly.pdbx_seq_one_letter_code
_entity_poly.pdbx_strand_id
1 'polypeptide(L)'
;MGSGFLKYRWLIISSVSGMLALALVADGLWRHPSPSVYGEQFILDEWSPVPFIQFKPMTLIFIFVFLFYAFLIQHLEARIALLSRDVRTFLFVISFLIAFGSLYELFFNFTLWSALMSVTGVANPDILVNRFPNPKTAVSIVYASKLVLLIFSVSAYSLYFLHRIGGGASASDAQ
;
A
#
# COMPACT_ATOMS: atom_id res chain seq x y z
N MET A 1 -34.00 4.64 -11.65
CA MET A 1 -32.73 3.90 -11.84
C MET A 1 -31.52 4.54 -11.13
N GLY A 2 -31.68 5.49 -10.19
CA GLY A 2 -30.54 6.20 -9.56
C GLY A 2 -30.07 5.70 -8.17
N SER A 3 -30.86 4.89 -7.46
CA SER A 3 -30.55 4.53 -6.05
C SER A 3 -29.59 3.34 -5.89
N GLY A 4 -29.58 2.41 -6.85
CA GLY A 4 -28.69 1.24 -6.80
C GLY A 4 -27.22 1.58 -7.05
N PHE A 5 -26.94 2.52 -7.96
CA PHE A 5 -25.58 2.91 -8.32
C PHE A 5 -24.83 3.59 -7.16
N LEU A 6 -25.51 4.47 -6.43
CA LEU A 6 -24.96 5.12 -5.24
C LEU A 6 -24.62 4.13 -4.12
N LYS A 7 -25.41 3.04 -3.97
CA LYS A 7 -25.18 2.00 -2.96
C LYS A 7 -23.88 1.22 -3.19
N TYR A 8 -23.53 0.98 -4.45
CA TYR A 8 -22.35 0.17 -4.81
C TYR A 8 -21.16 0.99 -5.30
N ARG A 9 -21.22 2.33 -5.29
CA ARG A 9 -20.15 3.20 -5.80
C ARG A 9 -18.77 2.85 -5.25
N TRP A 10 -18.67 2.63 -3.93
CA TRP A 10 -17.40 2.31 -3.28
C TRP A 10 -16.91 0.91 -3.66
N LEU A 11 -17.81 -0.06 -3.76
CA LEU A 11 -17.47 -1.39 -4.23
C LEU A 11 -16.98 -1.38 -5.69
N ILE A 12 -17.63 -0.61 -6.56
CA ILE A 12 -17.23 -0.48 -7.96
C ILE A 12 -15.82 0.12 -8.05
N ILE A 13 -15.57 1.24 -7.39
CA ILE A 13 -14.24 1.90 -7.42
C ILE A 13 -13.17 0.98 -6.81
N SER A 14 -13.49 0.32 -5.70
CA SER A 14 -12.63 -0.69 -5.08
C SER A 14 -12.28 -1.78 -6.08
N SER A 15 -13.27 -2.45 -6.66
CA SER A 15 -13.07 -3.58 -7.60
C SER A 15 -12.27 -3.17 -8.83
N VAL A 16 -12.57 -2.01 -9.43
CA VAL A 16 -11.81 -1.49 -10.58
C VAL A 16 -10.35 -1.25 -10.18
N SER A 17 -10.11 -0.63 -9.03
CA SER A 17 -8.75 -0.40 -8.53
C SER A 17 -8.01 -1.73 -8.29
N GLY A 18 -8.67 -2.71 -7.68
CA GLY A 18 -8.11 -4.04 -7.45
C GLY A 18 -7.76 -4.76 -8.75
N MET A 19 -8.64 -4.68 -9.76
CA MET A 19 -8.38 -5.26 -11.09
C MET A 19 -7.19 -4.58 -11.78
N LEU A 20 -7.07 -3.25 -11.70
CA LEU A 20 -5.94 -2.51 -12.26
C LEU A 20 -4.62 -2.87 -11.57
N ALA A 21 -4.63 -2.96 -10.23
CA ALA A 21 -3.46 -3.42 -9.47
C ALA A 21 -3.04 -4.84 -9.87
N LEU A 22 -3.99 -5.77 -9.96
CA LEU A 22 -3.73 -7.15 -10.38
C LEU A 22 -3.21 -7.23 -11.82
N ALA A 23 -3.78 -6.45 -12.73
CA ALA A 23 -3.32 -6.39 -14.12
C ALA A 23 -1.86 -5.92 -14.22
N LEU A 24 -1.48 -4.89 -13.45
CA LEU A 24 -0.10 -4.40 -13.40
C LEU A 24 0.87 -5.42 -12.78
N VAL A 25 0.43 -6.13 -11.72
CA VAL A 25 1.23 -7.21 -11.13
C VAL A 25 1.42 -8.34 -12.14
N ALA A 26 0.36 -8.75 -12.83
CA ALA A 26 0.41 -9.79 -13.84
C ALA A 26 1.30 -9.40 -15.04
N ASP A 27 1.19 -8.15 -15.52
CA ASP A 27 2.05 -7.62 -16.59
C ASP A 27 3.53 -7.61 -16.19
N GLY A 28 3.85 -7.15 -14.96
CA GLY A 28 5.22 -7.18 -14.45
C GLY A 28 5.79 -8.61 -14.36
N LEU A 29 5.01 -9.57 -13.87
CA LEU A 29 5.39 -10.97 -13.81
C LEU A 29 5.53 -11.62 -15.19
N TRP A 30 4.72 -11.20 -16.17
CA TRP A 30 4.78 -11.71 -17.53
C TRP A 30 6.00 -11.20 -18.29
N ARG A 31 6.34 -9.91 -18.13
CA ARG A 31 7.49 -9.28 -18.81
C ARG A 31 8.83 -9.71 -18.22
N HIS A 32 8.88 -9.90 -16.91
CA HIS A 32 10.10 -10.27 -16.18
C HIS A 32 9.85 -11.51 -15.32
N PRO A 33 9.71 -12.71 -15.91
CA PRO A 33 9.29 -13.92 -15.19
C PRO A 33 10.36 -14.48 -14.23
N SER A 34 11.63 -14.10 -14.42
CA SER A 34 12.75 -14.56 -13.61
C SER A 34 13.67 -13.40 -13.25
N PRO A 35 13.24 -12.49 -12.37
CA PRO A 35 14.07 -11.37 -11.95
C PRO A 35 15.28 -11.88 -11.15
N SER A 36 16.44 -11.28 -11.40
CA SER A 36 17.65 -11.47 -10.60
C SER A 36 17.56 -10.80 -9.23
N VAL A 37 16.73 -9.75 -9.12
CA VAL A 37 16.46 -8.98 -7.90
C VAL A 37 14.95 -8.94 -7.66
N TYR A 38 14.51 -9.38 -6.48
CA TYR A 38 13.10 -9.36 -6.13
C TYR A 38 12.55 -7.92 -6.16
N GLY A 39 11.45 -7.75 -6.89
CA GLY A 39 10.78 -6.47 -7.06
C GLY A 39 11.26 -5.61 -8.24
N GLU A 40 12.36 -5.97 -8.92
CA GLU A 40 12.88 -5.19 -10.05
C GLU A 40 11.90 -5.13 -11.23
N GLN A 41 11.15 -6.21 -11.44
CA GLN A 41 10.07 -6.33 -12.41
C GLN A 41 8.97 -5.25 -12.32
N PHE A 42 8.90 -4.53 -11.20
CA PHE A 42 7.94 -3.44 -10.98
C PHE A 42 8.60 -2.05 -10.98
N ILE A 43 9.92 -1.96 -11.18
CA ILE A 43 10.72 -0.73 -11.08
C ILE A 43 11.40 -0.38 -12.39
N LEU A 44 11.90 -1.37 -13.12
CA LEU A 44 12.78 -1.17 -14.27
C LEU A 44 12.04 -0.58 -15.48
N ASP A 45 10.78 -0.97 -15.69
CA ASP A 45 10.00 -0.52 -16.84
C ASP A 45 9.29 0.79 -16.51
N GLU A 46 9.86 1.94 -16.87
CA GLU A 46 9.15 3.21 -16.73
C GLU A 46 8.06 3.36 -17.79
N TRP A 47 6.85 3.74 -17.37
CA TRP A 47 5.72 3.98 -18.25
C TRP A 47 5.20 5.41 -18.09
N SER A 48 4.90 6.07 -19.20
CA SER A 48 4.37 7.44 -19.24
C SER A 48 2.95 7.44 -19.83
N PRO A 49 1.90 7.10 -19.06
CA PRO A 49 0.52 7.17 -19.51
C PRO A 49 0.05 8.59 -19.82
N VAL A 50 0.67 9.58 -19.16
CA VAL A 50 0.42 11.01 -19.36
C VAL A 50 1.73 11.64 -19.84
N PRO A 51 1.70 12.56 -20.83
CA PRO A 51 2.88 13.31 -21.21
C PRO A 51 3.51 13.97 -19.97
N PHE A 52 4.84 13.92 -19.87
CA PHE A 52 5.64 14.51 -18.78
C PHE A 52 5.53 13.84 -17.40
N ILE A 53 4.73 12.78 -17.24
CA ILE A 53 4.65 12.03 -15.98
C ILE A 53 5.06 10.58 -16.21
N GLN A 54 6.27 10.26 -15.76
CA GLN A 54 6.78 8.90 -15.73
C GLN A 54 6.42 8.24 -14.42
N PHE A 55 5.76 7.09 -14.49
CA PHE A 55 5.47 6.25 -13.36
C PHE A 55 6.23 4.93 -13.49
N LYS A 56 6.81 4.50 -12.37
CA LYS A 56 7.19 3.10 -12.20
C LYS A 56 5.92 2.28 -11.96
N PRO A 57 5.79 1.06 -12.52
CA PRO A 57 4.65 0.17 -12.30
C PRO A 57 4.33 0.01 -10.82
N MET A 58 5.36 -0.10 -9.98
CA MET A 58 5.23 -0.19 -8.53
C MET A 58 4.48 1.01 -7.91
N THR A 59 4.64 2.21 -8.46
CA THR A 59 3.91 3.40 -7.99
C THR A 59 2.41 3.28 -8.25
N LEU A 60 2.03 2.80 -9.43
CA LEU A 60 0.62 2.58 -9.77
C LEU A 60 0.02 1.40 -9.00
N ILE A 61 0.77 0.31 -8.83
CA ILE A 61 0.38 -0.83 -7.99
C ILE A 61 0.10 -0.34 -6.56
N PHE A 62 1.02 0.43 -5.96
CA PHE A 62 0.83 1.04 -4.64
C PHE A 62 -0.48 1.84 -4.57
N ILE A 63 -0.70 2.77 -5.51
CA ILE A 63 -1.89 3.62 -5.53
C ILE A 63 -3.16 2.78 -5.64
N PHE A 64 -3.22 1.86 -6.62
CA PHE A 64 -4.42 1.07 -6.87
C PHE A 64 -4.73 0.07 -5.76
N VAL A 65 -3.71 -0.52 -5.11
CA VAL A 65 -3.93 -1.38 -3.93
C VAL A 65 -4.45 -0.55 -2.75
N PHE A 66 -3.91 0.64 -2.52
CA PHE A 66 -4.42 1.53 -1.48
C PHE A 66 -5.88 1.93 -1.75
N LEU A 67 -6.22 2.32 -2.98
CA LEU A 67 -7.59 2.68 -3.36
C LEU A 67 -8.54 1.48 -3.24
N PHE A 68 -8.12 0.30 -3.69
CA PHE A 68 -8.86 -0.95 -3.47
C PHE A 68 -9.21 -1.11 -1.99
N TYR A 69 -8.20 -1.08 -1.10
CA TYR A 69 -8.41 -1.23 0.33
C TYR A 69 -9.31 -0.14 0.91
N ALA A 70 -9.00 1.13 0.63
CA ALA A 70 -9.69 2.28 1.21
C ALA A 70 -11.18 2.27 0.84
N PHE A 71 -11.52 2.04 -0.43
CA PHE A 71 -12.92 1.99 -0.84
C PHE A 71 -13.64 0.71 -0.42
N LEU A 72 -12.91 -0.41 -0.30
CA LEU A 72 -13.48 -1.64 0.25
C LEU A 72 -13.96 -1.44 1.69
N ILE A 73 -13.15 -0.83 2.55
CA ILE A 73 -13.56 -0.62 3.95
C ILE A 73 -14.69 0.41 4.07
N GLN A 74 -14.76 1.40 3.15
CA GLN A 74 -15.90 2.32 3.07
C GLN A 74 -17.19 1.61 2.65
N HIS A 75 -17.11 0.66 1.73
CA HIS A 75 -18.26 -0.18 1.39
C HIS A 75 -18.72 -1.05 2.57
N LEU A 76 -17.77 -1.53 3.37
CA LEU A 76 -18.03 -2.40 4.53
C LEU A 76 -18.35 -1.64 5.81
N GLU A 77 -18.43 -0.30 5.80
CA GLU A 77 -18.60 0.53 7.00
C GLU A 77 -19.76 0.06 7.88
N ALA A 78 -20.94 -0.17 7.30
CA ALA A 78 -22.10 -0.64 8.06
C ALA A 78 -21.86 -2.00 8.74
N ARG A 79 -21.09 -2.90 8.12
CA ARG A 79 -20.74 -4.19 8.72
C ARG A 79 -19.68 -4.06 9.81
N ILE A 80 -18.69 -3.19 9.59
CA ILE A 80 -17.63 -2.93 10.58
C ILE A 80 -18.19 -2.20 11.81
N ALA A 81 -19.19 -1.34 11.63
CA ALA A 81 -19.87 -0.65 12.73
C ALA A 81 -20.64 -1.61 13.66
N LEU A 82 -21.09 -2.77 13.14
CA LEU A 82 -21.76 -3.81 13.93
C LEU A 82 -20.79 -4.66 14.77
N LEU A 83 -19.47 -4.50 14.60
CA LEU A 83 -18.50 -5.20 15.42
C LEU A 83 -18.54 -4.68 16.87
N SER A 84 -18.29 -5.59 17.82
CA SER A 84 -18.21 -5.23 19.23
C SER A 84 -17.14 -4.15 19.47
N ARG A 85 -17.30 -3.38 20.54
CA ARG A 85 -16.33 -2.35 20.93
C ARG A 85 -14.93 -2.95 21.09
N ASP A 86 -14.83 -4.11 21.73
CA ASP A 86 -13.55 -4.79 21.97
C ASP A 86 -12.85 -5.19 20.68
N VAL A 87 -13.60 -5.71 19.69
CA VAL A 87 -13.04 -6.05 18.38
C VAL A 87 -12.54 -4.80 17.66
N ARG A 88 -13.32 -3.70 17.68
CA ARG A 88 -12.90 -2.44 17.05
C ARG A 88 -11.67 -1.86 17.74
N THR A 89 -11.58 -1.93 19.07
CA THR A 89 -10.40 -1.52 19.84
C THR A 89 -9.19 -2.39 19.51
N PHE A 90 -9.36 -3.72 19.44
CA PHE A 90 -8.28 -4.62 19.03
C PHE A 90 -7.76 -4.30 17.63
N LEU A 91 -8.66 -4.12 16.64
CA LEU A 91 -8.30 -3.73 15.28
C LEU A 91 -7.58 -2.38 15.25
N PHE A 92 -7.98 -1.43 16.08
CA PHE A 92 -7.32 -0.13 16.19
C PHE A 92 -5.89 -0.28 16.72
N VAL A 93 -5.70 -1.03 17.82
CA VAL A 93 -4.38 -1.27 18.41
C VAL A 93 -3.45 -2.01 17.44
N ILE A 94 -3.95 -3.04 16.74
CA ILE A 94 -3.15 -3.77 15.75
C ILE A 94 -2.80 -2.87 14.56
N SER A 95 -3.75 -2.08 14.05
CA SER A 95 -3.46 -1.12 12.98
C SER A 95 -2.40 -0.10 13.41
N PHE A 96 -2.44 0.33 14.68
CA PHE A 96 -1.44 1.23 15.25
C PHE A 96 -0.06 0.59 15.31
N LEU A 97 0.02 -0.66 15.79
CA LEU A 97 1.28 -1.40 15.86
C LEU A 97 1.90 -1.59 14.47
N ILE A 98 1.09 -1.95 13.46
CA ILE A 98 1.55 -2.12 12.08
C ILE A 98 1.99 -0.77 11.50
N ALA A 99 1.26 0.31 11.74
CA ALA A 99 1.67 1.66 11.34
C ALA A 99 3.01 2.05 11.96
N PHE A 100 3.21 1.79 13.26
CA PHE A 100 4.46 2.10 13.94
C PHE A 100 5.64 1.27 13.39
N GLY A 101 5.45 -0.04 13.22
CA GLY A 101 6.47 -0.93 12.67
C GLY A 101 6.84 -0.57 11.22
N SER A 102 5.84 -0.30 10.37
CA SER A 102 6.09 0.13 8.99
C SER A 102 6.71 1.52 8.90
N LEU A 103 6.39 2.44 9.82
CA LEU A 103 7.07 3.74 9.89
C LEU A 103 8.55 3.59 10.23
N TYR A 104 8.89 2.72 11.19
CA TYR A 104 10.27 2.36 11.47
C TYR A 104 10.97 1.80 10.22
N GLU A 105 10.36 0.81 9.56
CA GLU A 105 10.92 0.21 8.33
C GLU A 105 11.07 1.22 7.19
N LEU A 106 10.19 2.22 7.12
CA LEU A 106 10.28 3.29 6.13
C LEU A 106 11.56 4.11 6.35
N PHE A 107 11.80 4.56 7.59
CA PHE A 107 13.03 5.27 7.94
C PHE A 107 14.28 4.40 7.79
N PHE A 108 14.19 3.12 8.17
CA PHE A 108 15.28 2.17 7.97
C PHE A 108 15.67 2.08 6.50
N ASN A 109 14.71 1.87 5.59
CA ASN A 109 14.98 1.80 4.16
C ASN A 109 15.54 3.11 3.60
N PHE A 110 14.98 4.26 4.01
CA PHE A 110 15.49 5.58 3.61
C PHE A 110 16.89 5.90 4.15
N THR A 111 17.26 5.31 5.28
CA THR A 111 18.61 5.41 5.83
C THR A 111 19.56 4.48 5.07
N LEU A 112 19.14 3.24 4.82
CA LEU A 112 19.94 2.22 4.17
C LEU A 112 20.37 2.62 2.75
N TRP A 113 19.43 3.00 1.89
CA TRP A 113 19.79 3.39 0.52
C TRP A 113 20.63 4.69 0.48
N SER A 114 20.43 5.65 1.39
CA SER A 114 21.24 6.87 1.50
C SER A 114 22.69 6.53 1.88
N ALA A 115 22.86 5.62 2.84
CA ALA A 115 24.18 5.12 3.22
C ALA A 115 24.85 4.37 2.05
N LEU A 116 24.11 3.52 1.34
CA LEU A 116 24.62 2.79 0.18
C LEU A 116 25.02 3.74 -0.95
N MET A 117 24.23 4.75 -1.28
CA MET A 117 24.59 5.77 -2.27
C MET A 117 25.88 6.50 -1.87
N SER A 118 26.01 6.88 -0.60
CA SER A 118 27.19 7.57 -0.09
C SER A 118 28.45 6.71 -0.14
N VAL A 119 28.36 5.41 0.14
CA VAL A 119 29.53 4.51 0.18
C VAL A 119 29.92 4.01 -1.21
N THR A 120 28.94 3.78 -2.10
CA THR A 120 29.18 3.22 -3.44
C THR A 120 29.37 4.28 -4.52
N GLY A 121 28.98 5.54 -4.26
CA GLY A 121 28.94 6.60 -5.27
C GLY A 121 27.84 6.44 -6.31
N VAL A 122 26.94 5.46 -6.15
CA VAL A 122 25.80 5.24 -7.04
C VAL A 122 24.80 6.38 -6.86
N ALA A 123 24.52 7.10 -7.95
CA ALA A 123 23.52 8.16 -7.99
C ALA A 123 22.09 7.66 -8.24
N ASN A 124 21.94 6.48 -8.88
CA ASN A 124 20.63 5.92 -9.20
C ASN A 124 20.15 4.99 -8.07
N PRO A 125 19.10 5.35 -7.30
CA PRO A 125 18.60 4.49 -6.23
C PRO A 125 17.95 3.19 -6.72
N ASP A 126 17.52 3.11 -7.98
CA ASP A 126 16.78 1.96 -8.50
C ASP A 126 17.62 0.68 -8.58
N ILE A 127 18.95 0.83 -8.72
CA ILE A 127 19.89 -0.29 -8.79
C ILE A 127 20.37 -0.74 -7.40
N LEU A 128 19.94 -0.06 -6.33
CA LEU A 128 20.32 -0.41 -4.97
C LEU A 128 19.49 -1.58 -4.45
N VAL A 129 20.20 -2.56 -3.91
CA VAL A 129 19.62 -3.83 -3.47
C VAL A 129 20.10 -4.22 -2.09
N ASN A 130 19.23 -4.85 -1.31
CA ASN A 130 19.59 -5.51 -0.07
C ASN A 130 19.74 -7.01 -0.29
N ARG A 131 20.92 -7.56 0.02
CA ARG A 131 21.24 -9.00 -0.09
C ARG A 131 21.19 -9.73 1.26
N PHE A 132 20.93 -9.03 2.35
CA PHE A 132 20.81 -9.65 3.67
C PHE A 132 19.35 -10.02 3.96
N PRO A 133 19.06 -11.19 4.58
CA PRO A 133 20.00 -12.23 5.00
C PRO A 133 20.36 -13.25 3.92
N ASN A 134 19.73 -13.21 2.73
CA ASN A 134 19.93 -14.18 1.67
C ASN A 134 20.75 -13.61 0.49
N PRO A 135 22.05 -13.93 0.36
CA PRO A 135 22.91 -13.37 -0.69
C PRO A 135 22.51 -13.77 -2.11
N LYS A 136 21.74 -14.86 -2.26
CA LYS A 136 21.30 -15.39 -3.56
C LYS A 136 20.08 -14.68 -4.12
N THR A 137 19.32 -13.99 -3.26
CA THR A 137 18.08 -13.32 -3.65
C THR A 137 18.10 -11.91 -3.08
N ALA A 138 18.63 -10.98 -3.88
CA ALA A 138 18.62 -9.58 -3.51
C ALA A 138 17.19 -9.02 -3.62
N VAL A 139 16.85 -8.04 -2.80
CA VAL A 139 15.58 -7.31 -2.86
C VAL A 139 15.87 -5.87 -3.24
N SER A 140 15.12 -5.32 -4.21
CA SER A 140 15.24 -3.90 -4.54
C SER A 140 14.78 -3.05 -3.37
N ILE A 141 15.62 -2.10 -2.93
CA ILE A 141 15.28 -1.24 -1.78
C ILE A 141 14.13 -0.30 -2.16
N VAL A 142 14.08 0.18 -3.40
CA VAL A 142 12.99 1.02 -3.91
C VAL A 142 11.65 0.28 -3.87
N TYR A 143 11.66 -1.02 -4.15
CA TYR A 143 10.46 -1.87 -4.11
C TYR A 143 10.00 -2.04 -2.67
N ALA A 144 10.94 -2.43 -1.78
CA ALA A 144 10.67 -2.61 -0.36
C ALA A 144 10.13 -1.33 0.27
N SER A 145 10.73 -0.17 0.01
CA SER A 145 10.27 1.13 0.50
C SER A 145 8.83 1.44 0.09
N LYS A 146 8.45 1.17 -1.16
CA LYS A 146 7.08 1.41 -1.64
C LYS A 146 6.08 0.44 -1.03
N LEU A 147 6.45 -0.82 -0.82
CA LEU A 147 5.61 -1.79 -0.10
C LEU A 147 5.43 -1.40 1.37
N VAL A 148 6.50 -0.99 2.05
CA VAL A 148 6.43 -0.55 3.44
C VAL A 148 5.57 0.71 3.56
N LEU A 149 5.69 1.64 2.61
CA LEU A 149 4.82 2.82 2.53
C LEU A 149 3.35 2.44 2.28
N LEU A 150 3.09 1.42 1.46
CA LEU A 150 1.74 0.87 1.27
C LEU A 150 1.16 0.36 2.59
N ILE A 151 1.93 -0.47 3.31
CA ILE A 151 1.53 -1.04 4.59
C ILE A 151 1.25 0.08 5.59
N PHE A 152 2.14 1.07 5.67
CA PHE A 152 1.95 2.25 6.51
C PHE A 152 0.65 2.99 6.16
N SER A 153 0.43 3.26 4.87
CA SER A 153 -0.73 4.02 4.38
C SER A 153 -2.04 3.29 4.66
N VAL A 154 -2.11 1.97 4.41
CA VAL A 154 -3.25 1.12 4.72
C VAL A 154 -3.54 1.17 6.22
N SER A 155 -2.52 0.96 7.05
CA SER A 155 -2.65 0.93 8.52
C SER A 155 -3.09 2.27 9.09
N ALA A 156 -2.50 3.37 8.63
CA ALA A 156 -2.86 4.72 9.02
C ALA A 156 -4.30 5.05 8.60
N TYR A 157 -4.72 4.62 7.40
CA TYR A 157 -6.11 4.78 6.97
C TYR A 157 -7.08 3.94 7.80
N SER A 158 -6.71 2.72 8.20
CA SER A 158 -7.49 1.91 9.13
C SER A 158 -7.69 2.62 10.47
N LEU A 159 -6.64 3.25 11.03
CA LEU A 159 -6.73 4.04 12.26
C LEU A 159 -7.72 5.19 12.14
N TYR A 160 -7.57 6.00 11.08
CA TYR A 160 -8.49 7.09 10.78
C TYR A 160 -9.93 6.58 10.67
N PHE A 161 -10.14 5.50 9.93
CA PHE A 161 -11.45 4.92 9.69
C PHE A 161 -12.09 4.40 10.99
N LEU A 162 -11.35 3.62 11.78
CA LEU A 162 -11.83 3.05 13.05
C LEU A 162 -12.11 4.14 14.10
N HIS A 163 -11.29 5.19 14.16
CA HIS A 163 -11.51 6.33 15.03
C HIS A 163 -12.81 7.08 14.66
N ARG A 164 -13.02 7.34 13.36
CA ARG A 164 -14.21 8.02 12.85
C ARG A 164 -15.49 7.27 13.20
N ILE A 165 -15.54 5.94 12.97
CA ILE A 165 -16.75 5.15 13.27
C ILE A 165 -16.95 4.96 14.78
N GLY A 166 -15.87 4.98 15.58
CA GLY A 166 -15.94 4.91 17.04
C GLY A 166 -16.55 6.17 17.64
N GLY A 167 -16.11 7.36 17.18
CA GLY A 167 -16.63 8.65 17.65
C GLY A 167 -18.10 8.88 17.29
N GLY A 168 -18.56 8.35 16.16
CA GLY A 168 -19.96 8.45 15.73
C GLY A 168 -20.94 7.62 16.59
N ALA A 169 -20.52 6.48 17.15
CA ALA A 169 -21.37 5.64 17.99
C ALA A 169 -21.65 6.27 19.37
N SER A 170 -20.65 6.94 19.96
CA SER A 170 -20.80 7.63 21.25
C SER A 170 -21.75 8.84 21.21
N ALA A 171 -22.08 9.38 20.03
CA ALA A 171 -23.02 10.49 19.91
C ALA A 171 -24.50 10.05 19.86
N SER A 172 -24.79 8.80 19.44
CA SER A 172 -26.17 8.28 19.45
C SER A 172 -26.60 7.68 20.79
N ASP A 173 -25.64 7.30 21.63
CA ASP A 173 -25.91 6.77 22.98
C ASP A 173 -26.14 7.88 24.02
N ALA A 174 -26.03 9.15 23.62
CA ALA A 174 -26.22 10.34 24.45
C ALA A 174 -27.54 11.11 24.14
N GLN A 175 -28.44 10.51 23.35
CA GLN A 175 -29.80 11.00 23.08
C GLN A 175 -30.82 9.92 23.45
#